data_AF-A0A7C7TJQ1-F1
#
_entry.id   AF-A0A7C7TJQ1-F1
#
_cell.length_a   1.000
_cell.length_b   1.000
_cell.length_c   1.000
_cell.angle_alpha   90.00
_cell.angle_beta   90.00
_cell.angle_gamma   90.00
#
_symmetry.space_group_name_H-M   'P 1'
#
loop_
_entity.id
_entity.type
_entity.pdbx_description
1 polymer ?
#
loop_
_entity_poly.entity_id
_entity_poly.type
_entity_poly.pdbx_seq_one_letter_code
_entity_poly.pdbx_strand_id
1 'polypeptide(L)' 'MKFYDCQPAPSPRRARIFIAEKGLDIETVQVDLGSREQL' A
#
# COMPACT_ATOMS: atom_id res chain seq x y z
N MET A 1 10.07 -7.38 -1.47
CA MET A 1 9.67 -6.27 -0.56
C MET A 1 8.16 -6.31 -0.44
N LYS A 2 7.56 -6.01 0.72
CA LYS A 2 6.09 -6.03 0.90
C LYS A 2 5.57 -4.59 0.98
N PHE A 3 4.54 -4.27 0.19
CA PHE A 3 3.89 -2.98 0.17
C PHE A 3 2.58 -3.06 0.96
N TYR A 4 2.55 -2.45 2.14
CA TYR A 4 1.36 -2.38 2.96
C TYR A 4 0.51 -1.18 2.51
N ASP A 5 -0.62 -1.46 1.87
CA ASP A 5 -1.53 -0.48 1.31
C ASP A 5 -2.78 -0.34 2.18
N CYS A 6 -3.28 0.88 2.32
CA CYS A 6 -4.56 1.14 2.95
C CYS A 6 -5.39 1.98 1.97
N GLN A 7 -6.50 1.44 1.47
CA GLN A 7 -7.33 2.09 0.44
C GLN A 7 -7.79 3.52 0.75
N PRO A 8 -8.24 3.88 1.98
CA PRO A 8 -8.67 5.24 2.27
C PRO A 8 -7.50 6.25 2.38
N ALA A 9 -6.26 5.79 2.48
CA ALA A 9 -5.14 6.68 2.78
C ALA A 9 -4.54 7.33 1.51
N PRO A 10 -4.38 8.67 1.47
CA PRO A 10 -3.84 9.37 0.31
C PRO A 10 -2.33 9.17 0.11
N SER A 11 -1.58 8.81 1.15
CA SER A 11 -0.15 8.52 1.08
C SER A 11 0.18 7.24 0.31
N PRO A 12 -0.39 6.05 0.61
CA PRO A 12 -0.08 4.82 -0.12
C PRO A 12 -0.58 4.86 -1.57
N ARG A 13 -1.58 5.67 -1.90
CA ARG A 13 -1.99 5.90 -3.30
C ARG A 13 -0.83 6.36 -4.18
N ARG A 14 0.02 7.29 -3.69
CA ARG A 14 1.20 7.76 -4.44
C ARG A 14 2.27 6.68 -4.60
N ALA A 15 2.47 5.86 -3.57
CA ALA A 15 3.39 4.73 -3.64
C ALA A 15 2.91 3.68 -4.66
N ARG A 16 1.59 3.41 -4.72
CA ARG A 16 0.98 2.51 -5.72
C ARG A 16 1.25 2.96 -7.15
N ILE A 17 1.11 4.26 -7.41
CA ILE A 17 1.42 4.86 -8.72
C ILE A 17 2.91 4.70 -9.03
N PHE A 18 3.80 5.01 -8.09
CA PHE A 18 5.24 4.86 -8.30
C PHE A 18 5.67 3.41 -8.58
N ILE A 19 5.09 2.45 -7.86
CA ILE A 19 5.37 1.02 -8.05
C ILE A 19 4.92 0.56 -9.43
N ALA A 20 3.71 0.97 -9.86
CA ALA A 20 3.18 0.67 -11.18
C ALA A 20 4.02 1.30 -12.31
N GLU A 21 4.40 2.57 -12.17
CA GLU A 21 5.25 3.29 -13.14
C GLU A 21 6.64 2.66 -13.28
N LYS A 22 7.17 2.07 -12.21
CA LYS A 22 8.46 1.38 -12.23
C LYS A 22 8.36 -0.08 -12.70
N GLY A 23 7.16 -0.59 -12.97
CA GLY A 23 6.94 -1.98 -13.37
C GLY A 23 7.40 -2.99 -12.31
N LEU A 24 7.36 -2.61 -11.03
CA LEU A 24 7.84 -3.45 -9.95
C LEU A 24 6.71 -4.37 -9.48
N ASP A 25 6.95 -5.68 -9.53
CA ASP A 25 6.08 -6.66 -8.92
C ASP A 25 6.38 -6.71 -7.41
N ILE A 26 5.60 -5.95 -6.64
CA ILE A 26 5.72 -5.85 -5.19
C ILE A 26 4.45 -6.42 -4.57
N GLU A 27 4.63 -7.41 -3.70
CA GLU A 27 3.53 -8.02 -2.94
C GLU A 27 2.78 -6.93 -2.17
N THR A 28 1.53 -6.67 -2.56
CA THR A 28 0.69 -5.66 -1.94
C THR A 28 -0.21 -6.31 -0.88
N VAL A 29 0.01 -5.95 0.38
CA VAL A 29 -0.78 -6.41 1.52
C VAL A 29 -1.74 -5.28 1.89
N GLN A 30 -3.04 -5.55 1.85
CA GLN A 30 -4.02 -4.58 2.34
C GLN A 30 -4.02 -4.58 3.87
N VAL A 31 -3.95 -3.39 4.46
CA VAL A 31 -3.99 -3.19 5.91
C VAL A 31 -5.15 -2.27 6.24
N ASP A 32 -6.04 -2.73 7.11
CA ASP A 32 -7.15 -1.94 7.60
C ASP A 32 -6.74 -1.16 8.86
N LEU A 33 -6.49 0.13 8.66
CA LEU A 33 -6.12 1.03 9.77
C LEU A 33 -7.31 1.28 10.73
N GLY A 34 -8.56 1.07 10.26
CA GLY A 34 -9.77 1.18 11.06
C GLY A 34 -9.88 0.10 12.13
N SER A 35 -9.45 -1.12 11.79
CA SER A 35 -9.39 -2.29 12.67
C SER A 35 -8.14 -2.31 13.55
N ARG A 36 -7.29 -1.27 13.47
CA ARG A 36 -6.02 -1.16 14.21
C ARG A 36 -5.03 -2.30 13.91
N GLU A 37 -5.00 -2.83 12.69
CA GLU A 37 -4.04 -3.90 12.29
C GLU A 37 -2.56 -3.45 12.28
N GLN A 38 -2.31 -2.17 12.55
CA GLN A 38 -0.98 -1.55 12.67
C GLN A 38 -0.39 -1.58 14.10
N LEU A 39 -1.12 -2.13 15.08
CA LEU A 39 -0.74 -2.29 16.49
C LEU A 39 -0.22 -3.71 16.74
#